data_AF-A0A4Q6FKI4-F1
#
_entry.id   AF-A0A4Q6FKI4-F1
#
_cell.length_a   1.000
_cell.length_b   1.000
_cell.length_c   1.000
_cell.angle_alpha   90.00
_cell.angle_beta   90.00
_cell.angle_gamma   90.00
#
_symmetry.space_group_name_H-M   'P 1'
#
loop_
_entity.id
_entity.type
_entity.pdbx_description
1 polymer ?
#
loop_
_entity_poly.entity_id
_entity_poly.type
_entity_poly.pdbx_seq_one_letter_code
_entity_poly.pdbx_strand_id
1 'polypeptide(L)'
;MSPFVTVKDEGGGKLSAVPYNVAFKDDMTSVSLSLKKAAEAIKSPEEAAFKTYLLAASQSFLDNNWQPADEAWSKMNAENSKWYLRIGPDETYDDPCSRKANFHVSFALINKGSLAWQKKLDPLKNDMEKAIAAVGGKPYKARDVSFHLPDFIEVALNAGDSRPPHGATIGQSLPNWGPVANEGRGRTVAMTNFYQDADSKADHKTQAESMFCADTMNRWVENEDARLLDTLLHEASHNLGPSHEYKVKGKTDDQIFGGPLASMLEELKAQTGSLFYGEYLLNKGVLDKALVEQSHLTFTTWAFGHISNGMRDAQGKSKPYSQLAAIQLGYLIKEKAAVWSPEKMAANGKDKGCMTIDTAKFRAAVPKLAKTVVGVKARGDKKLAEQLVKDYVDGKAATDLHKIIAERWLRAPKASFIYSVKVD
;
A
#
# COMPACT_ATOMS: atom_id res chain seq x y z
N MET A 1 11.17 -15.03 -18.40
CA MET A 1 10.60 -14.43 -19.62
C MET A 1 10.29 -12.98 -19.29
N SER A 2 10.62 -12.05 -20.19
CA SER A 2 10.38 -10.61 -19.95
C SER A 2 8.90 -10.33 -19.62
N PRO A 3 8.61 -9.35 -18.73
CA PRO A 3 7.24 -8.89 -18.47
C PRO A 3 6.65 -8.09 -19.64
N PHE A 4 7.48 -7.60 -20.57
CA PHE A 4 7.09 -6.69 -21.65
C PHE A 4 6.92 -7.37 -23.02
N VAL A 5 6.41 -8.60 -23.02
CA VAL A 5 6.19 -9.40 -24.25
C VAL A 5 4.87 -10.15 -24.17
N THR A 6 4.14 -10.24 -25.29
CA THR A 6 3.04 -11.20 -25.44
C THR A 6 3.60 -12.57 -25.79
N VAL A 7 2.82 -13.62 -25.55
CA VAL A 7 3.14 -14.97 -26.02
C VAL A 7 2.25 -15.27 -27.20
N LYS A 8 2.85 -15.56 -28.36
CA LYS A 8 2.13 -15.84 -29.60
C LYS A 8 2.33 -17.31 -29.98
N ASP A 9 1.24 -17.97 -30.38
CA ASP A 9 1.31 -19.28 -31.02
C ASP A 9 1.72 -19.10 -32.49
N GLU A 10 2.83 -19.71 -32.88
CA GLU A 10 3.35 -19.71 -34.25
C GLU A 10 2.89 -20.96 -35.04
N GLY A 11 2.05 -21.81 -34.45
CA GLY A 11 1.59 -23.06 -35.01
C GLY A 11 2.49 -24.25 -34.68
N GLY A 12 1.92 -25.47 -34.76
CA GLY A 12 2.65 -26.71 -34.48
C GLY A 12 3.12 -26.85 -33.02
N GLY A 13 2.48 -26.13 -32.09
CA GLY A 13 2.87 -26.10 -30.67
C GLY A 13 4.08 -25.21 -30.36
N LYS A 14 4.57 -24.43 -31.33
CA LYS A 14 5.70 -23.51 -31.16
C LYS A 14 5.20 -22.16 -30.65
N LEU A 15 5.69 -21.74 -29.49
CA LEU A 15 5.41 -20.44 -28.90
C LEU A 15 6.57 -19.47 -29.14
N SER A 16 6.26 -18.20 -29.42
CA SER A 16 7.24 -17.11 -29.51
C SER A 16 6.90 -15.99 -28.52
N ALA A 17 7.92 -15.23 -28.13
CA ALA A 17 7.74 -14.00 -27.36
C ALA A 17 7.78 -12.81 -28.30
N VAL A 18 6.69 -12.03 -28.34
CA VAL A 18 6.59 -10.84 -29.19
C VAL A 18 6.66 -9.59 -28.30
N PRO A 19 7.68 -8.71 -28.47
CA PRO A 19 7.78 -7.46 -27.73
C PRO A 19 6.54 -6.58 -27.86
N TYR A 20 6.17 -5.86 -26.80
CA TYR A 20 4.97 -5.02 -26.80
C TYR A 20 4.98 -3.96 -27.90
N ASN A 21 6.12 -3.31 -28.16
CA ASN A 21 6.25 -2.32 -29.25
C ASN A 21 6.00 -2.90 -30.65
N VAL A 22 6.07 -4.23 -30.80
CA VAL A 22 5.68 -4.94 -32.03
C VAL A 22 4.21 -5.37 -31.96
N ALA A 23 3.78 -5.97 -30.84
CA ALA A 23 2.43 -6.48 -30.66
C ALA A 23 1.35 -5.37 -30.69
N PHE A 24 1.67 -4.18 -30.18
CA PHE A 24 0.78 -3.03 -30.01
C PHE A 24 1.33 -1.78 -30.71
N LYS A 25 2.01 -1.97 -31.85
CA LYS A 25 2.80 -0.93 -32.53
C LYS A 25 2.05 0.38 -32.74
N ASP A 26 0.82 0.32 -33.25
CA ASP A 26 0.06 1.52 -33.63
C ASP A 26 -0.32 2.35 -32.39
N ASP A 27 -0.85 1.70 -31.35
CA ASP A 27 -1.19 2.35 -30.08
C ASP A 27 0.05 2.93 -29.39
N MET A 28 1.13 2.15 -29.30
CA MET A 28 2.38 2.61 -28.67
C MET A 28 3.02 3.77 -29.44
N THR A 29 2.94 3.77 -30.78
CA THR A 29 3.38 4.90 -31.61
C THR A 29 2.54 6.15 -31.34
N SER A 30 1.21 6.00 -31.22
CA SER A 30 0.30 7.11 -30.91
C SER A 30 0.59 7.73 -29.53
N VAL A 31 0.83 6.89 -28.52
CA VAL A 31 1.23 7.34 -27.17
C VAL A 31 2.58 8.05 -27.23
N SER A 32 3.58 7.48 -27.93
CA SER A 32 4.90 8.09 -28.10
C SER A 32 4.81 9.50 -28.69
N LEU A 33 4.00 9.71 -29.72
CA LEU A 33 3.78 11.03 -30.35
C LEU A 33 3.12 12.02 -29.39
N SER A 34 2.14 11.57 -28.61
CA SER A 34 1.45 12.42 -27.62
C SER A 34 2.38 12.88 -26.50
N LEU A 35 3.24 11.98 -26.00
CA LEU A 35 4.25 12.29 -24.99
C LEU A 35 5.30 13.29 -25.51
N LYS A 36 5.74 13.18 -26.78
CA LYS A 36 6.64 14.17 -27.39
C LYS A 36 6.00 15.56 -27.46
N LYS A 37 4.75 15.64 -27.93
CA LYS A 37 4.01 16.91 -27.98
C LYS A 37 3.85 17.54 -26.59
N ALA A 38 3.55 16.74 -25.58
CA ALA A 38 3.50 17.22 -24.19
C ALA A 38 4.86 17.76 -23.72
N ALA A 39 5.96 17.06 -24.01
CA ALA A 39 7.32 17.52 -23.69
C ALA A 39 7.70 18.82 -24.42
N GLU A 40 7.26 19.00 -25.66
CA GLU A 40 7.47 20.22 -26.45
C GLU A 40 6.68 21.42 -25.89
N ALA A 41 5.50 21.16 -25.32
CA ALA A 41 4.67 22.18 -24.68
C ALA A 41 5.27 22.71 -23.37
N ILE A 42 6.14 21.93 -22.70
CA ILE A 42 6.83 22.38 -21.48
C ILE A 42 7.88 23.44 -21.82
N LYS A 43 7.62 24.67 -21.36
CA LYS A 43 8.51 25.84 -21.50
C LYS A 43 9.23 26.22 -20.21
N SER A 44 8.67 25.86 -19.04
CA SER A 44 9.28 26.20 -17.75
C SER A 44 10.51 25.32 -17.47
N PRO A 45 11.65 25.90 -17.07
CA PRO A 45 12.82 25.13 -16.62
C PRO A 45 12.54 24.38 -15.31
N GLU A 46 11.56 24.81 -14.51
CA GLU A 46 11.15 24.13 -13.27
C GLU A 46 10.54 22.74 -13.53
N GLU A 47 10.11 22.48 -14.76
CA GLU A 47 9.51 21.19 -15.19
C GLU A 47 10.50 20.36 -16.03
N ALA A 48 11.80 20.66 -15.94
CA ALA A 48 12.83 19.95 -16.70
C ALA A 48 12.89 18.45 -16.39
N ALA A 49 12.65 18.06 -15.12
CA ALA A 49 12.59 16.67 -14.72
C ALA A 49 11.40 15.96 -15.42
N PHE A 50 10.23 16.59 -15.42
CA PHE A 50 9.04 16.05 -16.10
C PHE A 50 9.23 15.94 -17.61
N LYS A 51 9.80 16.97 -18.25
CA LYS A 51 10.13 16.94 -19.67
C LYS A 51 11.08 15.79 -20.03
N THR A 52 12.12 15.58 -19.22
CA THR A 52 13.07 14.47 -19.38
C THR A 52 12.35 13.13 -19.33
N TYR A 53 11.44 12.94 -18.36
CA TYR A 53 10.64 11.72 -18.26
C TYR A 53 9.73 11.51 -19.48
N LEU A 54 9.00 12.54 -19.93
CA LEU A 54 8.11 12.43 -21.09
C LEU A 54 8.85 11.98 -22.36
N LEU A 55 10.05 12.52 -22.61
CA LEU A 55 10.89 12.13 -23.75
C LEU A 55 11.40 10.69 -23.61
N ALA A 56 11.83 10.30 -22.42
CA ALA A 56 12.31 8.95 -22.15
C ALA A 56 11.17 7.92 -22.29
N ALA A 57 10.01 8.16 -21.68
CA ALA A 57 8.83 7.31 -21.79
C ALA A 57 8.37 7.20 -23.25
N SER A 58 8.33 8.32 -23.98
CA SER A 58 8.02 8.33 -25.41
C SER A 58 8.93 7.39 -26.22
N GLN A 59 10.22 7.35 -25.92
CA GLN A 59 11.17 6.46 -26.58
C GLN A 59 10.94 5.00 -26.18
N SER A 60 10.67 4.72 -24.90
CA SER A 60 10.32 3.37 -24.41
C SER A 60 9.12 2.76 -25.14
N PHE A 61 8.14 3.58 -25.53
CA PHE A 61 7.02 3.11 -26.35
C PHE A 61 7.42 2.69 -27.78
N LEU A 62 8.56 3.13 -28.31
CA LEU A 62 9.02 2.77 -29.65
C LEU A 62 9.94 1.55 -29.66
N ASP A 63 10.75 1.38 -28.62
CA ASP A 63 11.80 0.35 -28.57
C ASP A 63 11.62 -0.69 -27.45
N ASN A 64 10.59 -0.53 -26.61
CA ASN A 64 10.28 -1.39 -25.47
C ASN A 64 11.37 -1.43 -24.37
N ASN A 65 12.26 -0.42 -24.34
CA ASN A 65 13.29 -0.26 -23.31
C ASN A 65 12.84 0.75 -22.24
N TRP A 66 12.37 0.24 -21.10
CA TRP A 66 11.75 1.04 -20.03
C TRP A 66 12.75 1.66 -19.04
N GLN A 67 13.98 1.16 -18.97
CA GLN A 67 14.96 1.58 -17.97
C GLN A 67 15.28 3.10 -18.02
N PRO A 68 15.46 3.75 -19.18
CA PRO A 68 15.68 5.20 -19.22
C PRO A 68 14.48 6.01 -18.69
N ALA A 69 13.26 5.54 -18.93
CA ALA A 69 12.05 6.19 -18.42
C ALA A 69 11.94 6.02 -16.90
N ASP A 70 12.25 4.84 -16.37
CA ASP A 70 12.27 4.58 -14.92
C ASP A 70 13.32 5.44 -14.19
N GLU A 71 14.51 5.58 -14.79
CA GLU A 71 15.59 6.43 -14.29
C GLU A 71 15.18 7.91 -14.26
N ALA A 72 14.50 8.38 -15.29
CA ALA A 72 14.01 9.75 -15.35
C ALA A 72 12.85 9.98 -14.35
N TRP A 73 11.94 9.01 -14.24
CA TRP A 73 10.76 9.10 -13.38
C TRP A 73 11.12 9.11 -11.89
N SER A 74 12.06 8.25 -11.47
CA SER A 74 12.54 8.18 -10.08
C SER A 74 13.21 9.48 -9.61
N LYS A 75 13.76 10.28 -10.52
CA LYS A 75 14.37 11.59 -10.23
C LYS A 75 13.37 12.73 -10.10
N MET A 76 12.12 12.54 -10.55
CA MET A 76 11.06 13.53 -10.36
C MET A 76 10.53 13.47 -8.93
N ASN A 77 10.32 14.63 -8.31
CA ASN A 77 9.77 14.73 -6.96
C ASN A 77 9.09 16.10 -6.73
N ALA A 78 8.62 16.35 -5.51
CA ALA A 78 7.95 17.59 -5.12
C ALA A 78 8.83 18.86 -5.18
N GLU A 79 10.15 18.73 -5.32
CA GLU A 79 11.09 19.86 -5.41
C GLU A 79 11.36 20.30 -6.86
N ASN A 80 11.12 19.42 -7.84
CA ASN A 80 11.54 19.64 -9.24
C ASN A 80 10.46 19.36 -10.30
N SER A 81 9.20 19.22 -9.88
CA SER A 81 8.05 19.08 -10.77
C SER A 81 6.75 19.38 -10.01
N LYS A 82 5.80 20.06 -10.66
CA LYS A 82 4.40 20.11 -10.20
C LYS A 82 3.61 18.89 -10.66
N TRP A 83 4.02 18.30 -11.78
CA TRP A 83 3.27 17.23 -12.44
C TRP A 83 3.79 15.87 -12.06
N TYR A 84 2.86 14.93 -11.93
CA TYR A 84 3.15 13.51 -11.84
C TYR A 84 2.50 12.79 -13.03
N LEU A 85 3.29 11.96 -13.69
CA LEU A 85 2.80 10.99 -14.65
C LEU A 85 3.56 9.70 -14.41
N ARG A 86 2.84 8.59 -14.30
CA ARG A 86 3.38 7.26 -14.58
C ARG A 86 2.57 6.67 -15.72
N ILE A 87 3.23 6.34 -16.81
CA ILE A 87 2.63 5.77 -18.01
C ILE A 87 3.54 4.67 -18.56
N GLY A 88 2.96 3.49 -18.78
CA GLY A 88 3.70 2.31 -19.23
C GLY A 88 3.12 1.01 -18.67
N PRO A 89 3.75 -0.13 -18.98
CA PRO A 89 3.40 -1.41 -18.41
C PRO A 89 4.13 -1.62 -17.07
N ASP A 90 3.38 -1.75 -15.97
CA ASP A 90 3.98 -1.87 -14.62
C ASP A 90 3.51 -3.08 -13.83
N GLU A 91 2.21 -3.23 -13.56
CA GLU A 91 1.74 -4.28 -12.66
C GLU A 91 1.35 -5.55 -13.42
N THR A 92 1.46 -6.72 -12.78
CA THR A 92 1.11 -8.02 -13.39
C THR A 92 -0.13 -8.67 -12.77
N TYR A 93 -0.84 -7.98 -11.89
CA TYR A 93 -1.89 -8.61 -11.07
C TYR A 93 -3.04 -9.18 -11.89
N ASP A 94 -3.42 -8.51 -12.98
CA ASP A 94 -4.48 -8.93 -13.89
C ASP A 94 -4.00 -9.98 -14.93
N ASP A 95 -2.69 -10.22 -15.05
CA ASP A 95 -2.20 -11.35 -15.83
C ASP A 95 -2.50 -12.66 -15.08
N PRO A 96 -3.16 -13.66 -15.70
CA PRO A 96 -3.52 -14.91 -15.02
C PRO A 96 -2.34 -15.68 -14.42
N CYS A 97 -1.13 -15.46 -14.95
CA CYS A 97 0.10 -16.06 -14.45
C CYS A 97 0.94 -15.10 -13.61
N SER A 98 0.50 -13.86 -13.42
CA SER A 98 1.22 -12.75 -12.78
C SER A 98 2.64 -12.50 -13.34
N ARG A 99 2.81 -12.64 -14.65
CA ARG A 99 4.09 -12.51 -15.37
C ARG A 99 4.13 -11.36 -16.36
N LYS A 100 2.98 -10.90 -16.88
CA LYS A 100 2.89 -9.92 -17.96
C LYS A 100 2.41 -8.59 -17.41
N ALA A 101 3.13 -7.52 -17.73
CA ALA A 101 2.85 -6.19 -17.20
C ALA A 101 1.74 -5.52 -18.02
N ASN A 102 0.72 -4.99 -17.34
CA ASN A 102 -0.40 -4.31 -17.98
C ASN A 102 -0.13 -2.81 -18.11
N PHE A 103 -0.57 -2.23 -19.24
CA PHE A 103 -0.45 -0.80 -19.48
C PHE A 103 -1.39 0.01 -18.60
N HIS A 104 -0.90 1.13 -18.07
CA HIS A 104 -1.68 2.07 -17.31
C HIS A 104 -1.26 3.53 -17.54
N VAL A 105 -2.11 4.42 -17.05
CA VAL A 105 -1.82 5.84 -16.86
C VAL A 105 -2.25 6.23 -15.47
N SER A 106 -1.36 6.89 -14.73
CA SER A 106 -1.68 7.68 -13.55
C SER A 106 -1.15 9.09 -13.75
N PHE A 107 -2.05 10.06 -13.96
CA PHE A 107 -1.74 11.47 -14.14
C PHE A 107 -2.27 12.28 -12.96
N ALA A 108 -1.41 13.07 -12.33
CA ALA A 108 -1.69 13.71 -11.05
C ALA A 108 -0.91 15.02 -10.87
N LEU A 109 -1.32 15.79 -9.85
CA LEU A 109 -0.53 16.89 -9.31
C LEU A 109 0.29 16.39 -8.12
N ILE A 110 1.55 16.82 -8.01
CA ILE A 110 2.35 16.55 -6.82
C ILE A 110 1.92 17.52 -5.72
N ASN A 111 1.53 16.96 -4.58
CA ASN A 111 1.16 17.70 -3.38
C ASN A 111 2.41 17.95 -2.52
N LYS A 112 2.79 19.23 -2.37
CA LYS A 112 3.98 19.66 -1.62
C LYS A 112 3.90 19.41 -0.11
N GLY A 113 2.75 18.99 0.42
CA GLY A 113 2.59 18.56 1.80
C GLY A 113 3.50 17.39 2.17
N SER A 114 3.93 16.56 1.21
CA SER A 114 4.92 15.51 1.46
C SER A 114 6.25 16.08 1.97
N LEU A 115 6.69 17.25 1.48
CA LEU A 115 7.97 17.86 1.88
C LEU A 115 8.03 18.16 3.38
N ALA A 116 6.90 18.54 3.99
CA ALA A 116 6.85 18.79 5.44
C ALA A 116 7.08 17.50 6.23
N TRP A 117 6.48 16.39 5.78
CA TRP A 117 6.66 15.06 6.36
C TRP A 117 8.06 14.51 6.12
N GLN A 118 8.57 14.65 4.90
CA GLN A 118 9.93 14.27 4.52
C GLN A 118 10.95 15.00 5.40
N LYS A 119 10.86 16.33 5.54
CA LYS A 119 11.73 17.11 6.43
C LYS A 119 11.65 16.65 7.89
N LYS A 120 10.47 16.26 8.37
CA LYS A 120 10.26 15.79 9.75
C LYS A 120 10.87 14.40 9.99
N LEU A 121 10.75 13.47 9.04
CA LEU A 121 11.09 12.06 9.23
C LEU A 121 12.42 11.64 8.61
N ASP A 122 12.91 12.35 7.59
CA ASP A 122 14.16 12.00 6.90
C ASP A 122 15.36 11.87 7.84
N PRO A 123 15.57 12.79 8.81
CA PRO A 123 16.67 12.68 9.77
C PRO A 123 16.56 11.46 10.71
N LEU A 124 15.39 10.83 10.78
CA LEU A 124 15.08 9.77 11.74
C LEU A 124 15.13 8.36 11.13
N LYS A 125 15.36 8.18 9.83
CA LYS A 125 15.31 6.85 9.16
C LYS A 125 16.21 5.81 9.82
N ASN A 126 17.48 6.17 10.10
CA ASN A 126 18.41 5.24 10.76
C ASN A 126 18.01 4.94 12.21
N ASP A 127 17.34 5.87 12.89
CA ASP A 127 16.81 5.63 14.23
C ASP A 127 15.57 4.76 14.22
N MET A 128 14.70 4.93 13.23
CA MET A 128 13.56 4.05 12.97
C MET A 128 14.04 2.62 12.65
N GLU A 129 15.09 2.49 11.83
CA GLU A 129 15.71 1.19 11.53
C GLU A 129 16.30 0.51 12.78
N LYS A 130 16.98 1.27 13.64
CA LYS A 130 17.42 0.74 14.94
C LYS A 130 16.26 0.31 15.83
N ALA A 131 15.16 1.08 15.85
CA ALA A 131 13.99 0.78 16.66
C ALA A 131 13.30 -0.52 16.20
N ILE A 132 13.09 -0.69 14.89
CA ILE A 132 12.48 -1.91 14.36
C ILE A 132 13.39 -3.14 14.50
N ALA A 133 14.71 -2.95 14.37
CA ALA A 133 15.68 -4.01 14.61
C ALA A 133 15.66 -4.49 16.06
N ALA A 134 15.52 -3.56 17.01
CA ALA A 134 15.44 -3.87 18.43
C ALA A 134 14.21 -4.72 18.78
N VAL A 135 13.04 -4.44 18.18
CA VAL A 135 11.83 -5.25 18.41
C VAL A 135 11.85 -6.58 17.65
N GLY A 136 12.40 -6.62 16.43
CA GLY A 136 12.54 -7.85 15.66
C GLY A 136 13.48 -8.87 16.31
N GLY A 137 14.55 -8.36 16.93
CA GLY A 137 15.55 -9.15 17.64
C GLY A 137 16.46 -9.96 16.71
N LYS A 138 17.36 -10.74 17.32
CA LYS A 138 18.31 -11.59 16.58
C LYS A 138 17.57 -12.64 15.72
N PRO A 139 18.12 -13.03 14.56
CA PRO A 139 19.43 -12.66 14.00
C PRO A 139 19.45 -11.33 13.22
N TYR A 140 18.33 -10.63 13.09
CA TYR A 140 18.30 -9.34 12.40
C TYR A 140 19.12 -8.28 13.16
N LYS A 141 19.78 -7.40 12.40
CA LYS A 141 20.57 -6.28 12.91
C LYS A 141 20.20 -5.04 12.10
N ALA A 142 20.18 -3.90 12.79
CA ALA A 142 20.02 -2.61 12.12
C ALA A 142 21.09 -2.43 11.04
N ARG A 143 20.70 -1.80 9.95
CA ARG A 143 21.57 -1.39 8.84
C ARG A 143 21.45 0.11 8.62
N ASP A 144 22.36 0.67 7.84
CA ASP A 144 22.16 2.03 7.35
C ASP A 144 21.11 1.98 6.23
N VAL A 145 20.18 2.95 6.26
CA VAL A 145 19.07 3.03 5.31
C VAL A 145 19.11 4.35 4.57
N SER A 146 18.89 4.29 3.25
CA SER A 146 18.86 5.43 2.35
C SER A 146 17.74 5.22 1.32
N PHE A 147 16.50 5.37 1.76
CA PHE A 147 15.31 5.32 0.89
C PHE A 147 14.64 6.68 0.81
N HIS A 148 13.86 6.93 -0.23
CA HIS A 148 13.02 8.13 -0.31
C HIS A 148 11.69 7.91 0.42
N LEU A 149 11.29 8.88 1.24
CA LEU A 149 9.93 8.87 1.80
C LEU A 149 8.93 9.22 0.69
N PRO A 150 7.69 8.70 0.77
CA PRO A 150 6.69 8.91 -0.28
C PRO A 150 6.46 10.37 -0.65
N ASP A 151 6.26 10.63 -1.94
CA ASP A 151 5.63 11.86 -2.40
C ASP A 151 4.11 11.73 -2.29
N PHE A 152 3.43 12.85 -2.07
CA PHE A 152 1.98 12.90 -2.10
C PHE A 152 1.53 13.35 -3.48
N ILE A 153 0.50 12.70 -4.02
CA ILE A 153 -0.09 13.05 -5.31
C ILE A 153 -1.61 13.16 -5.21
N GLU A 154 -2.17 14.01 -6.07
CA GLU A 154 -3.60 14.20 -6.25
C GLU A 154 -3.97 13.79 -7.67
N VAL A 155 -4.58 12.61 -7.81
CA VAL A 155 -4.86 11.99 -9.10
C VAL A 155 -5.93 12.78 -9.85
N ALA A 156 -5.59 13.23 -11.05
CA ALA A 156 -6.51 13.86 -11.98
C ALA A 156 -7.13 12.84 -12.94
N LEU A 157 -6.36 11.83 -13.36
CA LEU A 157 -6.81 10.79 -14.27
C LEU A 157 -6.04 9.49 -14.05
N ASN A 158 -6.78 8.41 -13.82
CA ASN A 158 -6.26 7.05 -14.00
C ASN A 158 -6.93 6.36 -15.21
N ALA A 159 -6.16 5.56 -15.94
CA ALA A 159 -6.63 4.72 -17.04
C ALA A 159 -5.84 3.40 -17.13
N GLY A 160 -6.37 2.44 -17.88
CA GLY A 160 -5.81 1.09 -17.96
C GLY A 160 -5.79 0.42 -16.59
N ASP A 161 -4.69 -0.26 -16.27
CA ASP A 161 -4.54 -1.05 -15.04
C ASP A 161 -4.61 -0.21 -13.74
N SER A 162 -4.42 1.12 -13.82
CA SER A 162 -4.58 2.02 -12.66
C SER A 162 -6.03 2.41 -12.38
N ARG A 163 -6.99 1.96 -13.18
CA ARG A 163 -8.43 2.23 -12.99
C ARG A 163 -9.17 0.91 -12.75
N PRO A 164 -9.10 0.35 -11.53
CA PRO A 164 -9.90 -0.82 -11.19
C PRO A 164 -11.40 -0.47 -11.23
N PRO A 165 -12.28 -1.46 -11.48
CA PRO A 165 -13.73 -1.23 -11.49
C PRO A 165 -14.28 -0.78 -10.14
N HIS A 166 -13.62 -1.18 -9.04
CA HIS A 166 -13.97 -0.84 -7.67
C HIS A 166 -12.73 -0.41 -6.89
N GLY A 167 -12.90 0.65 -6.10
CA GLY A 167 -11.85 1.24 -5.29
C GLY A 167 -10.77 1.94 -6.11
N ALA A 168 -9.64 2.20 -5.45
CA ALA A 168 -8.46 2.82 -6.03
C ALA A 168 -7.22 2.40 -5.23
N THR A 169 -6.08 2.33 -5.92
CA THR A 169 -4.76 2.22 -5.30
C THR A 169 -4.42 3.55 -4.62
N ILE A 170 -4.05 3.50 -3.33
CA ILE A 170 -3.76 4.69 -2.51
C ILE A 170 -2.27 4.84 -2.15
N GLY A 171 -1.45 3.87 -2.50
CA GLY A 171 0.00 3.86 -2.36
C GLY A 171 0.61 3.00 -3.45
N GLN A 172 1.74 3.42 -4.02
CA GLN A 172 2.43 2.65 -5.07
C GLN A 172 3.93 2.91 -5.02
N SER A 173 4.71 1.83 -5.16
CA SER A 173 6.17 1.87 -5.32
C SER A 173 6.54 1.30 -6.68
N LEU A 174 7.31 2.06 -7.46
CA LEU A 174 7.74 1.66 -8.81
C LEU A 174 9.20 2.05 -9.09
N PRO A 175 9.83 1.49 -10.14
CA PRO A 175 9.34 0.40 -10.99
C PRO A 175 9.41 -0.96 -10.30
N ASN A 176 8.73 -1.96 -10.87
CA ASN A 176 8.74 -3.34 -10.35
C ASN A 176 10.00 -4.15 -10.75
N TRP A 177 10.74 -3.71 -11.77
CA TRP A 177 11.90 -4.44 -12.30
C TRP A 177 13.03 -3.52 -12.75
N GLY A 178 14.19 -4.13 -12.98
CA GLY A 178 15.36 -3.47 -13.55
C GLY A 178 16.25 -2.80 -12.49
N PRO A 179 17.34 -2.15 -12.93
CA PRO A 179 18.34 -1.59 -12.02
C PRO A 179 17.77 -0.57 -11.03
N VAL A 180 16.79 0.25 -11.45
CA VAL A 180 16.15 1.25 -10.58
C VAL A 180 15.48 0.59 -9.38
N ALA A 181 14.75 -0.51 -9.59
CA ALA A 181 14.14 -1.29 -8.51
C ALA A 181 15.21 -2.00 -7.66
N ASN A 182 16.11 -2.74 -8.31
CA ASN A 182 17.09 -3.61 -7.65
C ASN A 182 18.16 -2.85 -6.85
N GLU A 183 18.40 -1.58 -7.17
CA GLU A 183 19.38 -0.73 -6.49
C GLU A 183 18.71 0.19 -5.44
N GLY A 184 17.41 0.03 -5.17
CA GLY A 184 16.68 0.82 -4.18
C GLY A 184 16.44 2.27 -4.59
N ARG A 185 16.49 2.55 -5.90
CA ARG A 185 16.30 3.89 -6.49
C ARG A 185 14.86 4.12 -6.97
N GLY A 186 13.96 3.20 -6.67
CA GLY A 186 12.53 3.35 -6.93
C GLY A 186 11.93 4.55 -6.19
N ARG A 187 10.73 4.93 -6.60
CA ARG A 187 9.97 6.03 -6.00
C ARG A 187 8.62 5.50 -5.53
N THR A 188 8.25 5.93 -4.33
CA THR A 188 6.97 5.62 -3.70
C THR A 188 6.10 6.87 -3.68
N VAL A 189 4.80 6.70 -3.97
CA VAL A 189 3.82 7.77 -3.93
C VAL A 189 2.58 7.35 -3.14
N ALA A 190 1.95 8.32 -2.47
CA ALA A 190 0.66 8.16 -1.80
C ALA A 190 -0.40 9.04 -2.48
N MET A 191 -1.53 8.44 -2.88
CA MET A 191 -2.64 9.15 -3.50
C MET A 191 -3.54 9.73 -2.41
N THR A 192 -3.62 11.06 -2.36
CA THR A 192 -4.20 11.78 -1.22
C THR A 192 -5.68 12.13 -1.40
N ASN A 193 -6.16 12.20 -2.63
CA ASN A 193 -7.51 12.68 -2.95
C ASN A 193 -8.58 11.60 -3.12
N PHE A 194 -8.22 10.32 -3.12
CA PHE A 194 -9.22 9.24 -3.17
C PHE A 194 -10.02 9.13 -1.86
N TYR A 195 -11.31 8.80 -2.01
CA TYR A 195 -12.28 8.66 -0.92
C TYR A 195 -12.50 9.93 -0.09
N GLN A 196 -12.13 11.10 -0.63
CA GLN A 196 -12.30 12.39 0.05
C GLN A 196 -13.61 13.11 -0.32
N ASP A 197 -14.35 12.55 -1.28
CA ASP A 197 -15.70 12.97 -1.65
C ASP A 197 -16.71 12.75 -0.51
N ALA A 198 -17.82 13.48 -0.57
CA ALA A 198 -18.80 13.56 0.51
C ALA A 198 -19.52 12.23 0.74
N ASP A 199 -19.80 11.47 -0.33
CA ASP A 199 -20.41 10.14 -0.28
C ASP A 199 -19.47 9.11 0.34
N SER A 200 -18.19 9.05 -0.07
CA SER A 200 -17.20 8.16 0.57
C SER A 200 -17.05 8.46 2.07
N LYS A 201 -16.98 9.74 2.46
CA LYS A 201 -16.88 10.14 3.87
C LYS A 201 -18.16 9.77 4.66
N ALA A 202 -19.34 9.95 4.07
CA ALA A 202 -20.61 9.60 4.70
C ALA A 202 -20.77 8.07 4.87
N ASP A 203 -20.39 7.30 3.85
CA ASP A 203 -20.42 5.84 3.89
C ASP A 203 -19.43 5.30 4.92
N HIS A 204 -18.20 5.83 4.95
CA HIS A 204 -17.18 5.42 5.92
C HIS A 204 -17.62 5.68 7.36
N LYS A 205 -18.25 6.83 7.63
CA LYS A 205 -18.85 7.13 8.93
C LYS A 205 -19.96 6.13 9.28
N THR A 206 -20.88 5.86 8.36
CA THR A 206 -21.98 4.91 8.56
C THR A 206 -21.46 3.50 8.85
N GLN A 207 -20.43 3.07 8.12
CA GLN A 207 -19.75 1.80 8.34
C GLN A 207 -19.09 1.75 9.72
N ALA A 208 -18.37 2.80 10.12
CA ALA A 208 -17.77 2.90 11.45
C ALA A 208 -18.81 2.84 12.57
N GLU A 209 -19.93 3.57 12.44
CA GLU A 209 -21.05 3.56 13.40
C GLU A 209 -21.71 2.16 13.54
N SER A 210 -21.69 1.36 12.47
CA SER A 210 -22.21 -0.01 12.50
C SER A 210 -21.31 -0.99 13.26
N MET A 211 -20.02 -0.65 13.44
CA MET A 211 -19.04 -1.54 14.06
C MET A 211 -18.66 -1.10 15.47
N PHE A 212 -18.51 0.20 15.72
CA PHE A 212 -18.03 0.71 17.01
C PHE A 212 -19.14 0.87 18.04
N CYS A 213 -18.77 0.71 19.31
CA CYS A 213 -19.58 1.16 20.43
C CYS A 213 -19.55 2.69 20.52
N ALA A 214 -20.57 3.31 21.13
CA ALA A 214 -20.71 4.76 21.20
C ALA A 214 -19.50 5.50 21.80
N ASP A 215 -18.85 4.91 22.82
CA ASP A 215 -17.66 5.47 23.46
C ASP A 215 -16.43 5.55 22.55
N THR A 216 -16.31 4.60 21.62
CA THR A 216 -15.26 4.59 20.60
C THR A 216 -15.63 5.52 19.46
N MET A 217 -16.89 5.49 19.02
CA MET A 217 -17.39 6.36 17.96
C MET A 217 -17.30 7.85 18.32
N ASN A 218 -17.50 8.23 19.60
CA ASN A 218 -17.36 9.62 20.06
C ASN A 218 -15.94 10.20 19.88
N ARG A 219 -14.92 9.34 19.74
CA ARG A 219 -13.53 9.75 19.48
C ARG A 219 -13.13 9.56 18.04
N TRP A 220 -13.97 8.88 17.25
CA TRP A 220 -13.74 8.65 15.84
C TRP A 220 -14.03 9.94 15.07
N VAL A 221 -13.07 10.35 14.25
CA VAL A 221 -13.19 11.47 13.33
C VAL A 221 -12.56 11.07 12.00
N GLU A 222 -13.16 11.53 10.91
CA GLU A 222 -12.50 11.48 9.61
C GLU A 222 -11.33 12.47 9.64
N ASN A 223 -10.11 11.96 9.80
CA ASN A 223 -8.90 12.77 9.81
C ASN A 223 -7.95 12.35 8.67
N GLU A 224 -7.79 13.25 7.70
CA GLU A 224 -6.92 13.06 6.54
C GLU A 224 -5.45 12.94 6.94
N ASP A 225 -4.95 13.75 7.88
CA ASP A 225 -3.57 13.66 8.37
C ASP A 225 -3.29 12.32 9.06
N ALA A 226 -4.27 11.78 9.80
CA ALA A 226 -4.14 10.47 10.45
C ALA A 226 -4.04 9.33 9.43
N ARG A 227 -4.83 9.40 8.34
CA ARG A 227 -4.75 8.46 7.22
C ARG A 227 -3.43 8.60 6.47
N LEU A 228 -3.02 9.83 6.16
CA LEU A 228 -1.76 10.11 5.46
C LEU A 228 -0.55 9.65 6.28
N LEU A 229 -0.57 9.84 7.60
CA LEU A 229 0.45 9.33 8.50
C LEU A 229 0.55 7.80 8.41
N ASP A 230 -0.58 7.10 8.44
CA ASP A 230 -0.60 5.64 8.34
C ASP A 230 -0.02 5.15 7.00
N THR A 231 -0.45 5.73 5.88
CA THR A 231 0.10 5.41 4.56
C THR A 231 1.59 5.72 4.48
N LEU A 232 2.01 6.92 4.91
CA LEU A 232 3.41 7.34 4.89
C LEU A 232 4.32 6.37 5.67
N LEU A 233 3.90 5.98 6.87
CA LEU A 233 4.68 5.08 7.71
C LEU A 233 4.60 3.63 7.25
N HIS A 234 3.49 3.19 6.64
CA HIS A 234 3.40 1.90 5.97
C HIS A 234 4.45 1.78 4.86
N GLU A 235 4.48 2.76 3.95
CA GLU A 235 5.42 2.79 2.83
C GLU A 235 6.89 2.90 3.30
N ALA A 236 7.15 3.74 4.32
CA ALA A 236 8.47 3.79 4.94
C ALA A 236 8.88 2.44 5.54
N SER A 237 7.91 1.70 6.09
CA SER A 237 8.14 0.40 6.74
C SER A 237 8.51 -0.70 5.76
N HIS A 238 8.16 -0.63 4.47
CA HIS A 238 8.69 -1.55 3.46
C HIS A 238 10.22 -1.50 3.38
N ASN A 239 10.79 -0.29 3.54
CA ASN A 239 12.23 -0.04 3.46
C ASN A 239 12.99 -0.27 4.78
N LEU A 240 12.26 -0.53 5.87
CA LEU A 240 12.81 -0.70 7.21
C LEU A 240 12.61 -2.14 7.70
N GLY A 241 13.52 -2.60 8.56
CA GLY A 241 13.52 -3.96 9.07
C GLY A 241 13.88 -5.02 8.01
N PRO A 242 13.68 -6.32 8.33
CA PRO A 242 13.93 -7.40 7.38
C PRO A 242 12.98 -7.28 6.19
N SER A 243 13.53 -6.99 5.01
CA SER A 243 12.82 -6.91 3.73
C SER A 243 12.84 -8.26 3.00
N HIS A 244 12.16 -8.36 1.85
CA HIS A 244 12.09 -9.59 1.05
C HIS A 244 13.46 -10.16 0.62
N GLU A 245 14.47 -9.30 0.46
CA GLU A 245 15.85 -9.70 0.14
C GLU A 245 16.66 -10.18 1.34
N TYR A 246 16.20 -9.91 2.57
CA TYR A 246 16.86 -10.35 3.79
C TYR A 246 16.96 -11.87 3.81
N LYS A 247 18.16 -12.38 4.11
CA LYS A 247 18.42 -13.82 4.13
C LYS A 247 18.53 -14.38 5.54
N VAL A 248 17.70 -15.38 5.82
CA VAL A 248 17.83 -16.20 7.03
C VAL A 248 18.43 -17.54 6.63
N LYS A 249 19.63 -17.84 7.15
CA LYS A 249 20.38 -19.07 6.81
C LYS A 249 20.53 -19.27 5.29
N GLY A 250 20.81 -18.17 4.58
CA GLY A 250 21.04 -18.15 3.12
C GLY A 250 19.79 -18.16 2.25
N LYS A 251 18.58 -18.19 2.84
CA LYS A 251 17.30 -18.22 2.10
C LYS A 251 16.57 -16.89 2.18
N THR A 252 16.00 -16.43 1.07
CA THR A 252 15.13 -15.25 1.02
C THR A 252 13.73 -15.57 1.56
N ASP A 253 12.90 -14.54 1.77
CA ASP A 253 11.54 -14.70 2.28
C ASP A 253 10.69 -15.67 1.45
N ASP A 254 10.69 -15.52 0.12
CA ASP A 254 9.95 -16.42 -0.78
C ASP A 254 10.40 -17.87 -0.67
N GLN A 255 11.70 -18.11 -0.45
CA GLN A 255 12.25 -19.46 -0.30
C GLN A 255 11.89 -20.10 1.05
N ILE A 256 11.58 -19.30 2.07
CA ILE A 256 11.20 -19.76 3.40
C ILE A 256 9.68 -19.95 3.46
N PHE A 257 8.93 -18.89 3.17
CA PHE A 257 7.50 -18.82 3.40
C PHE A 257 6.68 -19.32 2.20
N GLY A 258 7.21 -19.19 0.99
CA GLY A 258 6.46 -19.34 -0.26
C GLY A 258 5.72 -18.04 -0.61
N GLY A 259 5.59 -17.74 -1.91
CA GLY A 259 5.12 -16.43 -2.40
C GLY A 259 3.89 -15.85 -1.70
N PRO A 260 2.75 -16.56 -1.62
CA PRO A 260 1.54 -16.01 -0.99
C PRO A 260 1.73 -15.62 0.49
N LEU A 261 2.46 -16.43 1.26
CA LEU A 261 2.72 -16.16 2.67
C LEU A 261 3.78 -15.06 2.84
N ALA A 262 4.81 -15.05 1.99
CA ALA A 262 5.84 -14.01 1.97
C ALA A 262 5.24 -12.62 1.67
N SER A 263 4.37 -12.52 0.64
CA SER A 263 3.66 -11.28 0.31
C SER A 263 2.79 -10.81 1.48
N MET A 264 1.99 -11.69 2.09
CA MET A 264 1.19 -11.34 3.27
C MET A 264 2.06 -10.85 4.44
N LEU A 265 3.21 -11.51 4.70
CA LEU A 265 4.11 -11.12 5.78
C LEU A 265 4.83 -9.79 5.53
N GLU A 266 5.16 -9.45 4.28
CA GLU A 266 5.73 -8.14 3.93
C GLU A 266 4.73 -7.02 4.23
N GLU A 267 3.50 -7.15 3.75
CA GLU A 267 2.43 -6.19 4.03
C GLU A 267 2.10 -6.13 5.53
N LEU A 268 2.03 -7.28 6.21
CA LEU A 268 1.78 -7.32 7.65
C LEU A 268 2.88 -6.62 8.43
N LYS A 269 4.15 -6.75 8.02
CA LYS A 269 5.28 -6.01 8.59
C LYS A 269 5.12 -4.52 8.32
N ALA A 270 4.81 -4.11 7.10
CA ALA A 270 4.66 -2.70 6.74
C ALA A 270 3.53 -2.02 7.54
N GLN A 271 2.34 -2.63 7.56
CA GLN A 271 1.20 -2.10 8.32
C GLN A 271 1.44 -2.12 9.84
N THR A 272 2.13 -3.14 10.37
CA THR A 272 2.52 -3.16 11.79
C THR A 272 3.59 -2.11 12.09
N GLY A 273 4.49 -1.87 11.15
CA GLY A 273 5.49 -0.82 11.21
C GLY A 273 4.85 0.56 11.28
N SER A 274 3.78 0.82 10.52
CA SER A 274 3.00 2.06 10.63
C SER A 274 2.58 2.37 12.07
N LEU A 275 1.89 1.41 12.72
CA LEU A 275 1.45 1.54 14.12
C LEU A 275 2.63 1.72 15.07
N PHE A 276 3.68 0.90 14.91
CA PHE A 276 4.87 0.94 15.76
C PHE A 276 5.60 2.28 15.66
N TYR A 277 5.78 2.81 14.46
CA TYR A 277 6.46 4.08 14.25
C TYR A 277 5.61 5.27 14.70
N GLY A 278 4.28 5.20 14.58
CA GLY A 278 3.39 6.19 15.19
C GLY A 278 3.66 6.33 16.69
N GLU A 279 3.66 5.22 17.43
CA GLU A 279 3.99 5.21 18.86
C GLU A 279 5.43 5.60 19.17
N TYR A 280 6.39 5.13 18.38
CA TYR A 280 7.81 5.46 18.55
C TYR A 280 8.07 6.96 18.39
N LEU A 281 7.50 7.57 17.35
CA LEU A 281 7.67 8.99 17.04
C LEU A 281 6.89 9.88 18.03
N LEU A 282 5.73 9.42 18.53
CA LEU A 282 5.05 10.04 19.66
C LEU A 282 5.93 10.07 20.91
N ASN A 283 6.55 8.94 21.27
CA ASN A 283 7.43 8.86 22.43
C ASN A 283 8.71 9.71 22.28
N LYS A 284 9.11 10.01 21.04
CA LYS A 284 10.19 10.97 20.73
C LYS A 284 9.74 12.43 20.68
N GLY A 285 8.44 12.72 20.86
CA GLY A 285 7.90 14.08 20.77
C GLY A 285 7.83 14.65 19.35
N VAL A 286 7.89 13.79 18.33
CA VAL A 286 7.85 14.18 16.91
C VAL A 286 6.41 14.27 16.39
N LEU A 287 5.51 13.45 16.94
CA LEU A 287 4.09 13.42 16.60
C LEU A 287 3.22 13.80 17.80
N ASP A 288 2.07 14.40 17.51
CA ASP A 288 1.08 14.73 18.52
C ASP A 288 0.29 13.50 18.94
N LYS A 289 -0.02 13.42 20.23
CA LYS A 289 -0.79 12.32 20.81
C LYS A 289 -2.16 12.15 20.13
N ALA A 290 -2.86 13.25 19.86
CA ALA A 290 -4.17 13.21 19.23
C ALA A 290 -4.11 12.59 17.82
N LEU A 291 -3.08 12.93 17.04
CA LEU A 291 -2.88 12.40 15.70
C LEU A 291 -2.65 10.88 15.72
N VAL A 292 -1.81 10.39 16.64
CA VAL A 292 -1.52 8.94 16.77
C VAL A 292 -2.72 8.17 17.31
N GLU A 293 -3.46 8.74 18.26
CA GLU A 293 -4.69 8.10 18.75
C GLU A 293 -5.78 8.02 17.66
N GLN A 294 -5.87 9.04 16.79
CA GLN A 294 -6.76 9.03 15.65
C GLN A 294 -6.30 8.04 14.57
N SER A 295 -4.99 7.94 14.30
CA SER A 295 -4.49 6.97 13.32
C SER A 295 -4.77 5.52 13.74
N HIS A 296 -4.82 5.20 15.04
CA HIS A 296 -5.28 3.88 15.51
C HIS A 296 -6.74 3.59 15.18
N LEU A 297 -7.62 4.60 15.28
CA LEU A 297 -9.04 4.44 14.93
C LEU A 297 -9.21 4.33 13.40
N THR A 298 -8.48 5.13 12.63
CA THR A 298 -8.40 5.03 11.17
C THR A 298 -7.89 3.65 10.72
N PHE A 299 -6.84 3.13 11.36
CA PHE A 299 -6.35 1.78 11.12
C PHE A 299 -7.43 0.73 11.41
N THR A 300 -8.18 0.88 12.49
CA THR A 300 -9.19 -0.10 12.88
C THR A 300 -10.35 -0.12 11.89
N THR A 301 -10.79 1.03 11.38
CA THR A 301 -11.81 1.08 10.33
C THR A 301 -11.29 0.54 9.00
N TRP A 302 -10.06 0.87 8.64
CA TRP A 302 -9.36 0.29 7.50
C TRP A 302 -9.34 -1.25 7.57
N ALA A 303 -9.03 -1.81 8.74
CA ALA A 303 -9.00 -3.25 8.95
C ALA A 303 -10.37 -3.90 8.72
N PHE A 304 -11.47 -3.28 9.16
CA PHE A 304 -12.82 -3.77 8.89
C PHE A 304 -13.13 -3.81 7.38
N GLY A 305 -12.74 -2.77 6.64
CA GLY A 305 -12.93 -2.73 5.19
C GLY A 305 -12.17 -3.82 4.46
N HIS A 306 -10.93 -4.12 4.85
CA HIS A 306 -10.20 -5.24 4.25
C HIS A 306 -10.77 -6.60 4.63
N ILE A 307 -11.15 -6.80 5.90
CA ILE A 307 -11.77 -8.04 6.36
C ILE A 307 -13.09 -8.32 5.61
N SER A 308 -13.88 -7.30 5.33
CA SER A 308 -15.19 -7.44 4.66
C SER A 308 -15.08 -8.00 3.23
N ASN A 309 -13.93 -7.87 2.58
CA ASN A 309 -13.67 -8.39 1.22
C ASN A 309 -13.32 -9.90 1.18
N GLY A 310 -13.33 -10.59 2.33
CA GLY A 310 -13.01 -12.00 2.45
C GLY A 310 -11.50 -12.28 2.44
N MET A 311 -11.10 -13.44 2.98
CA MET A 311 -9.69 -13.80 3.20
C MET A 311 -8.99 -14.42 2.00
N ARG A 312 -9.77 -14.91 1.03
CA ARG A 312 -9.31 -15.63 -0.16
C ARG A 312 -10.15 -15.18 -1.37
N ASP A 313 -9.60 -15.26 -2.57
CA ASP A 313 -10.34 -15.04 -3.82
C ASP A 313 -11.16 -16.27 -4.25
N ALA A 314 -11.81 -16.20 -5.40
CA ALA A 314 -12.66 -17.27 -5.92
C ALA A 314 -11.88 -18.56 -6.24
N GLN A 315 -10.57 -18.45 -6.45
CA GLN A 315 -9.65 -19.55 -6.72
C GLN A 315 -8.98 -20.08 -5.43
N GLY A 316 -9.33 -19.52 -4.28
CA GLY A 316 -8.79 -19.90 -2.98
C GLY A 316 -7.42 -19.29 -2.66
N LYS A 317 -6.89 -18.38 -3.49
CA LYS A 317 -5.63 -17.67 -3.23
C LYS A 317 -5.84 -16.66 -2.11
N SER A 318 -4.91 -16.61 -1.17
CA SER A 318 -4.91 -15.66 -0.06
C SER A 318 -4.95 -14.22 -0.56
N LYS A 319 -5.79 -13.38 0.07
CA LYS A 319 -5.77 -11.93 -0.08
C LYS A 319 -4.89 -11.31 1.02
N PRO A 320 -3.67 -10.82 0.70
CA PRO A 320 -2.71 -10.35 1.71
C PRO A 320 -3.29 -9.34 2.69
N TYR A 321 -3.90 -8.25 2.20
CA TYR A 321 -4.47 -7.20 3.04
C TYR A 321 -5.64 -7.67 3.93
N SER A 322 -6.51 -8.54 3.42
CA SER A 322 -7.59 -9.10 4.25
C SER A 322 -7.04 -9.94 5.40
N GLN A 323 -6.05 -10.78 5.12
CA GLN A 323 -5.45 -11.65 6.14
C GLN A 323 -4.62 -10.88 7.15
N LEU A 324 -3.83 -9.90 6.72
CA LEU A 324 -3.03 -9.09 7.63
C LEU A 324 -3.93 -8.23 8.53
N ALA A 325 -5.01 -7.64 8.00
CA ALA A 325 -5.98 -6.89 8.78
C ALA A 325 -6.65 -7.77 9.84
N ALA A 326 -7.03 -9.00 9.47
CA ALA A 326 -7.56 -9.99 10.41
C ALA A 326 -6.55 -10.37 11.50
N ILE A 327 -5.27 -10.57 11.15
CA ILE A 327 -4.20 -10.85 12.11
C ILE A 327 -4.00 -9.70 13.09
N GLN A 328 -3.92 -8.47 12.61
CA GLN A 328 -3.71 -7.31 13.47
C GLN A 328 -4.92 -7.05 14.38
N LEU A 329 -6.14 -7.09 13.85
CA LEU A 329 -7.36 -6.96 14.66
C LEU A 329 -7.46 -8.09 15.70
N GLY A 330 -7.21 -9.33 15.28
CA GLY A 330 -7.22 -10.50 16.16
C GLY A 330 -6.18 -10.38 17.28
N TYR A 331 -4.99 -9.85 16.98
CA TYR A 331 -3.96 -9.59 17.98
C TYR A 331 -4.39 -8.50 18.98
N LEU A 332 -5.01 -7.41 18.50
CA LEU A 332 -5.57 -6.37 19.36
C LEU A 332 -6.66 -6.92 20.28
N ILE A 333 -7.49 -7.85 19.79
CA ILE A 333 -8.49 -8.55 20.60
C ILE A 333 -7.82 -9.41 21.67
N LYS A 334 -6.79 -10.18 21.31
CA LYS A 334 -6.00 -10.97 22.28
C LYS A 334 -5.41 -10.11 23.39
N GLU A 335 -4.87 -8.94 23.04
CA GLU A 335 -4.30 -7.98 24.00
C GLU A 335 -5.37 -7.13 24.71
N LYS A 336 -6.66 -7.37 24.46
CA LYS A 336 -7.80 -6.63 25.01
C LYS A 336 -7.79 -5.14 24.65
N ALA A 337 -7.01 -4.75 23.63
CA ALA A 337 -7.02 -3.42 23.03
C ALA A 337 -8.27 -3.18 22.20
N ALA A 338 -8.80 -4.22 21.57
CA ALA A 338 -10.11 -4.25 20.94
C ALA A 338 -11.01 -5.26 21.68
N VAL A 339 -12.26 -4.89 21.96
CA VAL A 339 -13.20 -5.76 22.67
C VAL A 339 -14.53 -5.81 21.94
N TRP A 340 -14.86 -6.98 21.38
CA TRP A 340 -16.16 -7.24 20.80
C TRP A 340 -17.19 -7.54 21.90
N SER A 341 -18.25 -6.75 21.95
CA SER A 341 -19.35 -6.85 22.91
C SER A 341 -20.63 -7.27 22.19
N PRO A 342 -20.93 -8.58 22.05
CA PRO A 342 -22.02 -9.06 21.19
C PRO A 342 -23.41 -8.62 21.65
N GLU A 343 -23.58 -8.25 22.92
CA GLU A 343 -24.87 -7.87 23.50
C GLU A 343 -25.13 -6.36 23.48
N LYS A 344 -24.10 -5.53 23.29
CA LYS A 344 -24.23 -4.06 23.29
C LYS A 344 -24.69 -3.54 21.93
N MET A 345 -25.44 -2.45 21.90
CA MET A 345 -25.80 -1.80 20.64
C MET A 345 -24.60 -1.07 20.04
N ALA A 346 -24.43 -1.17 18.72
CA ALA A 346 -23.49 -0.32 17.97
C ALA A 346 -23.92 1.14 17.98
N ALA A 347 -23.00 2.05 17.64
CA ALA A 347 -23.24 3.48 17.67
C ALA A 347 -24.36 3.93 16.71
N ASN A 348 -24.64 3.16 15.66
CA ASN A 348 -25.77 3.42 14.77
C ASN A 348 -27.17 3.15 15.38
N GLY A 349 -27.24 2.57 16.59
CA GLY A 349 -28.49 2.29 17.30
C GLY A 349 -29.35 1.16 16.71
N LYS A 350 -28.86 0.45 15.68
CA LYS A 350 -29.61 -0.57 14.94
C LYS A 350 -29.02 -1.96 15.11
N ASP A 351 -27.69 -2.07 15.10
CA ASP A 351 -27.01 -3.36 15.10
C ASP A 351 -26.62 -3.82 16.52
N LYS A 352 -27.01 -5.04 16.89
CA LYS A 352 -26.61 -5.67 18.15
C LYS A 352 -25.21 -6.27 18.02
N GLY A 353 -24.31 -5.90 18.92
CA GLY A 353 -22.88 -6.22 18.88
C GLY A 353 -22.07 -4.98 18.50
N CYS A 354 -21.01 -4.65 19.24
CA CYS A 354 -20.13 -3.53 18.90
C CYS A 354 -18.70 -3.71 19.42
N MET A 355 -17.75 -3.00 18.81
CA MET A 355 -16.34 -3.02 19.17
C MET A 355 -15.98 -1.77 19.99
N THR A 356 -15.35 -1.97 21.15
CA THR A 356 -14.69 -0.90 21.91
C THR A 356 -13.18 -0.94 21.66
N ILE A 357 -12.56 0.21 21.42
CA ILE A 357 -11.10 0.36 21.31
C ILE A 357 -10.54 1.07 22.54
N ASP A 358 -9.76 0.36 23.35
CA ASP A 358 -9.07 0.89 24.53
C ASP A 358 -7.73 1.48 24.10
N THR A 359 -7.63 2.81 24.12
CA THR A 359 -6.44 3.53 23.67
C THR A 359 -5.18 3.11 24.42
N ALA A 360 -5.22 3.00 25.75
CA ALA A 360 -4.03 2.68 26.53
C ALA A 360 -3.53 1.25 26.22
N LYS A 361 -4.44 0.30 26.11
CA LYS A 361 -4.10 -1.08 25.75
C LYS A 361 -3.67 -1.21 24.30
N PHE A 362 -4.25 -0.44 23.38
CA PHE A 362 -3.81 -0.40 21.98
C PHE A 362 -2.34 0.00 21.90
N ARG A 363 -1.98 1.13 22.52
CA ARG A 363 -0.60 1.62 22.57
C ARG A 363 0.36 0.60 23.17
N ALA A 364 -0.06 -0.12 24.22
CA ALA A 364 0.73 -1.19 24.84
C ALA A 364 0.82 -2.48 24.00
N ALA A 365 -0.16 -2.74 23.13
CA ALA A 365 -0.20 -3.92 22.25
C ALA A 365 0.70 -3.76 21.03
N VAL A 366 0.79 -2.56 20.47
CA VAL A 366 1.58 -2.24 19.26
C VAL A 366 3.03 -2.76 19.32
N PRO A 367 3.86 -2.47 20.34
CA PRO A 367 5.23 -2.98 20.38
C PRO A 367 5.31 -4.50 20.53
N LYS A 368 4.30 -5.15 21.14
CA LYS A 368 4.23 -6.61 21.22
C LYS A 368 3.91 -7.23 19.87
N LEU A 369 2.94 -6.65 19.16
CA LEU A 369 2.61 -7.03 17.79
C LEU A 369 3.82 -6.88 16.87
N ALA A 370 4.52 -5.74 16.92
CA ALA A 370 5.74 -5.51 16.17
C ALA A 370 6.82 -6.57 16.47
N LYS A 371 7.06 -6.88 17.75
CA LYS A 371 7.98 -7.95 18.15
C LYS A 371 7.60 -9.32 17.58
N THR A 372 6.32 -9.65 17.55
CA THR A 372 5.82 -10.89 16.94
C THR A 372 6.05 -10.88 15.42
N VAL A 373 5.52 -9.88 14.72
CA VAL A 373 5.50 -9.81 13.25
C VAL A 373 6.90 -9.64 12.66
N VAL A 374 7.65 -8.63 13.11
CA VAL A 374 9.03 -8.39 12.63
C VAL A 374 9.92 -9.58 12.99
N GLY A 375 9.68 -10.17 14.17
CA GLY A 375 10.41 -11.35 14.63
C GLY A 375 10.21 -12.58 13.74
N VAL A 376 9.01 -12.78 13.17
CA VAL A 376 8.75 -13.88 12.22
C VAL A 376 9.69 -13.78 11.02
N LYS A 377 9.76 -12.61 10.38
CA LYS A 377 10.66 -12.37 9.24
C LYS A 377 12.12 -12.43 9.65
N ALA A 378 12.49 -11.77 10.76
CA ALA A 378 13.86 -11.77 11.28
C ALA A 378 14.43 -13.18 11.50
N ARG A 379 13.60 -14.14 11.94
CA ARG A 379 14.01 -15.52 12.23
C ARG A 379 13.66 -16.53 11.14
N GLY A 380 12.93 -16.14 10.10
CA GLY A 380 12.38 -17.08 9.13
C GLY A 380 11.38 -18.07 9.76
N ASP A 381 10.61 -17.63 10.76
CA ASP A 381 9.76 -18.50 11.58
C ASP A 381 8.43 -18.81 10.89
N LYS A 382 8.48 -19.70 9.90
CA LYS A 382 7.32 -20.12 9.12
C LYS A 382 6.20 -20.70 9.99
N LYS A 383 6.56 -21.47 11.02
CA LYS A 383 5.59 -22.10 11.91
C LYS A 383 4.76 -21.05 12.65
N LEU A 384 5.41 -20.01 13.17
CA LEU A 384 4.70 -18.91 13.82
C LEU A 384 3.84 -18.13 12.80
N ALA A 385 4.33 -17.89 11.59
CA ALA A 385 3.54 -17.25 10.53
C ALA A 385 2.24 -18.01 10.22
N GLU A 386 2.34 -19.32 10.01
CA GLU A 386 1.19 -20.20 9.76
C GLU A 386 0.25 -20.26 10.97
N GLN A 387 0.79 -20.20 12.19
CA GLN A 387 -0.01 -20.15 13.41
C GLN A 387 -0.81 -18.84 13.52
N LEU A 388 -0.23 -17.69 13.15
CA LEU A 388 -0.96 -16.42 13.11
C LEU A 388 -2.15 -16.49 12.15
N VAL A 389 -1.96 -17.08 10.96
CA VAL A 389 -3.04 -17.31 9.99
C VAL A 389 -4.09 -18.24 10.59
N LYS A 390 -3.68 -19.37 11.18
CA LYS A 390 -4.60 -20.32 11.79
C LYS A 390 -5.46 -19.68 12.90
N ASP A 391 -4.85 -18.86 13.75
CA ASP A 391 -5.53 -18.29 14.92
C ASP A 391 -6.46 -17.13 14.55
N TYR A 392 -6.01 -16.23 13.67
CA TYR A 392 -6.68 -14.96 13.43
C TYR A 392 -7.35 -14.86 12.06
N VAL A 393 -7.07 -15.77 11.12
CA VAL A 393 -7.74 -15.83 9.82
C VAL A 393 -8.75 -16.96 9.81
N ASP A 394 -8.30 -18.18 10.13
CA ASP A 394 -9.10 -19.40 9.99
C ASP A 394 -9.77 -19.84 11.31
N GLY A 395 -9.42 -19.22 12.44
CA GLY A 395 -9.98 -19.54 13.76
C GLY A 395 -11.49 -19.26 13.85
N LYS A 396 -12.22 -20.09 14.60
CA LYS A 396 -13.69 -19.99 14.71
C LYS A 396 -14.16 -18.61 15.19
N ALA A 397 -13.54 -18.09 16.25
CA ALA A 397 -13.90 -16.77 16.78
C ALA A 397 -13.61 -15.64 15.78
N ALA A 398 -12.49 -15.73 15.05
CA ALA A 398 -12.13 -14.76 14.02
C ALA A 398 -13.13 -14.81 12.84
N THR A 399 -13.40 -16.01 12.31
CA THR A 399 -14.33 -16.19 11.19
C THR A 399 -15.77 -15.76 11.51
N ASP A 400 -16.24 -15.92 12.76
CA ASP A 400 -17.54 -15.39 13.18
C ASP A 400 -17.55 -13.85 13.15
N LEU A 401 -16.52 -13.21 13.67
CA LEU A 401 -16.40 -11.75 13.63
C LEU A 401 -16.25 -11.24 12.19
N HIS A 402 -15.50 -11.94 11.33
CA HIS A 402 -15.34 -11.57 9.92
C HIS A 402 -16.68 -11.55 9.18
N LYS A 403 -17.59 -12.50 9.47
CA LYS A 403 -18.94 -12.52 8.90
C LYS A 403 -19.76 -11.31 9.33
N ILE A 404 -19.68 -10.92 10.60
CA ILE A 404 -20.38 -9.74 11.12
C ILE A 404 -19.83 -8.47 10.46
N ILE A 405 -18.50 -8.35 10.37
CA ILE A 405 -17.84 -7.24 9.68
C ILE A 405 -18.32 -7.19 8.22
N ALA A 406 -18.29 -8.31 7.51
CA ALA A 406 -18.73 -8.36 6.11
C ALA A 406 -20.20 -7.97 5.94
N GLU A 407 -21.10 -8.53 6.75
CA GLU A 407 -22.53 -8.23 6.71
C GLU A 407 -22.83 -6.75 6.89
N ARG A 408 -22.13 -6.08 7.82
CA ARG A 408 -22.38 -4.66 8.12
C ARG A 408 -21.66 -3.73 7.17
N TRP A 409 -20.40 -4.00 6.88
CA TRP A 409 -19.55 -3.13 6.07
C TRP A 409 -20.02 -3.09 4.61
N LEU A 410 -20.49 -4.21 4.07
CA LEU A 410 -20.93 -4.33 2.68
C LEU A 410 -22.36 -3.80 2.43
N ARG A 411 -23.02 -3.20 3.44
CA ARG A 411 -24.29 -2.48 3.23
C ARG A 411 -24.10 -1.18 2.47
N ALA A 412 -22.92 -0.55 2.60
CA ALA A 412 -22.55 0.61 1.82
C ALA A 412 -22.06 0.19 0.42
N PRO A 413 -22.30 1.02 -0.62
CA PRO A 413 -21.80 0.74 -1.94
C PRO A 413 -20.27 0.71 -1.97
N LYS A 414 -19.70 -0.08 -2.90
CA LYS A 414 -18.26 -0.02 -3.16
C LYS A 414 -17.99 1.20 -4.03
N ALA A 415 -17.05 2.05 -3.61
CA ALA A 415 -16.65 3.21 -4.38
C ALA A 415 -16.15 2.82 -5.78
N SER A 416 -16.47 3.63 -6.77
CA SER A 416 -15.91 3.59 -8.11
C SER A 416 -15.61 5.03 -8.53
N PHE A 417 -14.43 5.27 -9.10
CA PHE A 417 -13.98 6.62 -9.41
C PHE A 417 -14.21 6.97 -10.88
N ILE A 418 -14.84 8.12 -11.10
CA ILE A 418 -15.01 8.75 -12.42
C ILE A 418 -14.10 9.96 -12.48
N TYR A 419 -13.27 10.02 -13.51
CA TYR A 419 -12.30 11.08 -13.71
C TYR A 419 -12.82 12.04 -14.79
N SER A 420 -12.81 13.33 -14.49
CA SER A 420 -13.10 14.38 -15.47
C SER A 420 -12.06 15.49 -15.32
N VAL A 421 -11.42 15.86 -16.43
CA VAL A 421 -10.52 17.01 -16.50
C VAL A 421 -11.26 18.13 -17.23
N LYS A 422 -11.50 19.23 -16.54
CA LYS A 422 -12.01 20.46 -17.14
C LYS A 422 -10.82 21.36 -17.46
N VAL A 423 -10.59 21.60 -18.74
CA VAL A 423 -9.63 22.60 -19.21
C VAL A 423 -10.44 23.85 -19.48
N ASP A 424 -10.29 24.86 -18.63
CA ASP A 424 -10.91 26.17 -18.81
C ASP A 424 -10.20 27.00 -19.89
#